data_AF-A0A834P459-F1
#
_entry.id   AF-A0A834P459-F1
#
_cell.length_a   1.000
_cell.length_b   1.000
_cell.length_c   1.000
_cell.angle_alpha   90.00
_cell.angle_beta   90.00
_cell.angle_gamma   90.00
#
_symmetry.space_group_name_H-M   'P 1'
#
loop_
_entity.id
_entity.type
_entity.pdbx_description
1 polymer ?
#
loop_
_entity_poly.entity_id
_entity_poly.type
_entity_poly.pdbx_seq_one_letter_code
_entity_poly.pdbx_strand_id
1 'polypeptide(L)'
;MKKGLTENPNAFGPLTNMADYSYKDGRPTPLCINQKRRMLKQQEYAKRIHKLVKEIDYAVERDIKLQEMKAQEQQRILDSKLKPKGDLLLKTKKPTT
;
A
#
# COMPACT_ATOMS: atom_id res chain seq x y z
N MET A 1 10.81 15.68 -20.73
CA MET A 1 9.34 15.78 -20.94
C MET A 1 8.82 17.17 -20.56
N LYS A 2 8.37 18.01 -21.50
CA LYS A 2 7.95 19.41 -21.21
C LYS A 2 6.43 19.62 -21.06
N LYS A 3 5.60 18.60 -21.34
CA LYS A 3 4.13 18.71 -21.40
C LYS A 3 3.36 17.48 -20.86
N GLY A 4 4.02 16.60 -20.10
CA GLY A 4 3.41 15.34 -19.65
C GLY A 4 3.18 14.28 -20.75
N LEU A 5 3.63 14.54 -21.98
CA LEU A 5 3.67 13.53 -23.04
C LEU A 5 4.91 12.64 -22.93
N THR A 6 4.79 11.43 -23.49
CA THR A 6 5.91 10.51 -23.65
C THR A 6 6.98 11.11 -24.57
N GLU A 7 8.24 10.74 -24.35
CA GLU A 7 9.36 11.20 -25.20
C GLU A 7 9.24 10.66 -26.63
N ASN A 8 8.85 9.39 -26.75
CA ASN A 8 8.48 8.81 -28.03
C ASN A 8 6.97 9.02 -28.26
N PRO A 9 6.55 9.73 -29.32
CA PRO A 9 5.14 9.96 -29.63
C PRO A 9 4.37 8.68 -29.96
N ASN A 10 5.06 7.62 -30.41
CA ASN A 10 4.47 6.32 -30.72
C ASN A 10 4.35 5.40 -29.49
N ALA A 11 4.87 5.80 -28.33
CA ALA A 11 4.83 4.95 -27.14
C ALA A 11 3.41 4.86 -26.56
N PHE A 12 2.76 6.00 -26.38
CA PHE A 12 1.42 6.09 -25.80
C PHE A 12 0.77 7.42 -26.16
N GLY A 13 -0.48 7.37 -26.64
CA GLY A 13 -1.25 8.57 -26.93
C GLY A 13 -2.45 8.29 -27.83
N PRO A 14 -3.22 9.32 -28.20
CA PRO A 14 -4.36 9.18 -29.11
C PRO A 14 -3.96 8.54 -30.44
N LEU A 15 -2.78 8.93 -30.96
CA LEU A 15 -2.22 8.42 -32.21
C LEU A 15 -2.07 6.89 -32.25
N THR A 16 -1.78 6.24 -31.12
CA THR A 16 -1.49 4.79 -31.08
C THR A 16 -2.53 3.96 -30.34
N ASN A 17 -3.41 4.61 -29.59
CA ASN A 17 -4.46 3.95 -28.81
C ASN A 17 -5.83 3.98 -29.51
N MET A 18 -6.08 4.96 -30.38
CA MET A 18 -7.32 4.99 -31.18
C MET A 18 -7.22 4.04 -32.38
N ALA A 19 -8.38 3.71 -32.95
CA ALA A 19 -8.44 2.88 -34.15
C ALA A 19 -8.01 3.70 -35.39
N ASP A 20 -7.25 3.07 -36.29
CA ASP A 20 -6.76 3.70 -37.51
C ASP A 20 -7.87 3.91 -38.56
N TYR A 21 -8.94 3.10 -38.49
CA TYR A 21 -10.10 3.17 -39.38
C TYR A 21 -11.38 2.81 -38.62
N SER A 22 -12.54 3.11 -39.22
CA SER A 22 -13.87 2.71 -38.75
C SER A 22 -14.76 2.31 -39.92
N TYR A 23 -15.73 1.42 -39.69
CA TYR A 23 -16.71 1.05 -40.72
C TYR A 23 -17.69 2.20 -40.98
N LYS A 24 -18.11 2.39 -42.24
CA LYS A 24 -19.11 3.40 -42.63
C LYS A 24 -20.45 3.20 -41.90
N ASP A 25 -20.78 1.95 -41.60
CA ASP A 25 -22.00 1.56 -40.87
C ASP A 25 -21.92 1.88 -39.35
N GLY A 26 -20.80 2.44 -38.87
CA GLY A 26 -20.60 2.76 -37.45
C GLY A 26 -20.25 1.57 -36.57
N ARG A 27 -20.02 0.38 -37.16
CA ARG A 27 -19.55 -0.79 -36.41
C ARG A 27 -18.18 -0.51 -35.78
N PRO A 28 -17.92 -1.01 -34.56
CA PRO A 28 -16.63 -0.82 -33.92
C PRO A 28 -15.54 -1.60 -34.64
N THR A 29 -14.35 -1.02 -34.68
CA THR A 29 -13.17 -1.64 -35.27
C THR A 29 -12.69 -2.79 -34.38
N PRO A 30 -12.38 -3.97 -34.95
CA PRO A 30 -11.84 -5.08 -34.17
C PRO A 30 -10.49 -4.68 -33.54
N LEU A 31 -10.20 -5.27 -32.38
CA LEU A 31 -9.01 -4.94 -31.61
C LEU A 31 -7.72 -5.43 -32.29
N CYS A 32 -6.78 -4.51 -32.53
CA CYS A 32 -5.46 -4.86 -33.06
C CYS A 32 -4.65 -5.70 -32.06
N ILE A 33 -3.85 -6.65 -32.54
CA ILE A 33 -3.03 -7.57 -31.72
C ILE A 33 -2.14 -6.81 -30.73
N ASN A 34 -1.44 -5.77 -31.21
CA ASN A 34 -0.55 -4.97 -30.38
C ASN A 34 -1.30 -4.10 -29.36
N GLN A 35 -2.50 -3.61 -29.71
CA GLN A 35 -3.36 -2.88 -28.78
C GLN A 35 -3.82 -3.80 -27.65
N LYS A 36 -4.26 -5.02 -27.99
CA LYS A 36 -4.58 -6.08 -27.01
C LYS A 36 -3.40 -6.37 -26.09
N ARG A 37 -2.21 -6.57 -26.65
CA ARG A 37 -0.98 -6.83 -25.87
C ARG A 37 -0.68 -5.70 -24.89
N ARG A 38 -0.79 -4.43 -25.31
CA ARG A 38 -0.61 -3.26 -24.44
C ARG A 38 -1.65 -3.23 -23.31
N MET A 39 -2.91 -3.49 -23.61
CA MET A 39 -3.98 -3.54 -22.61
C MET A 39 -3.73 -4.62 -21.55
N LEU A 40 -3.40 -5.84 -21.98
CA LEU A 40 -3.11 -6.95 -21.06
C LEU A 40 -1.90 -6.64 -20.16
N LYS A 41 -0.84 -6.06 -20.74
CA LYS A 41 0.34 -5.63 -19.97
C LYS A 41 -0.01 -4.56 -18.93
N GLN A 42 -0.87 -3.60 -19.29
CA GLN A 42 -1.33 -2.58 -18.34
C GLN A 42 -2.18 -3.18 -17.21
N GLN A 43 -3.02 -4.17 -17.52
CA GLN A 43 -3.78 -4.91 -16.51
C GLN A 43 -2.86 -5.68 -15.55
N GLU A 44 -1.81 -6.30 -16.07
CA GLU A 44 -0.81 -6.99 -15.25
C GLU A 44 -0.11 -6.03 -14.29
N TYR A 45 0.32 -4.86 -14.78
CA TYR A 45 0.90 -3.82 -13.94
C TYR A 45 -0.07 -3.34 -12.87
N ALA A 46 -1.32 -3.07 -13.22
CA ALA A 46 -2.34 -2.66 -12.24
C ALA A 46 -2.55 -3.71 -11.13
N LYS A 47 -2.65 -4.99 -11.51
CA LYS A 47 -2.77 -6.10 -10.55
C LYS A 47 -1.55 -6.18 -9.62
N ARG A 48 -0.34 -6.02 -10.17
CA ARG A 48 0.90 -6.06 -9.39
C ARG A 48 1.00 -4.89 -8.42
N ILE A 49 0.72 -3.67 -8.89
CA ILE A 49 0.73 -2.46 -8.06
C ILE A 49 -0.25 -2.63 -6.89
N HIS A 50 -1.48 -3.05 -7.18
CA HIS A 50 -2.50 -3.28 -6.16
C HIS A 50 -2.07 -4.29 -5.10
N LYS A 51 -1.46 -5.40 -5.53
CA LYS A 51 -0.94 -6.42 -4.61
C LYS A 51 0.16 -5.86 -3.70
N LEU A 52 1.13 -5.15 -4.28
CA LEU A 52 2.26 -4.60 -3.52
C LEU A 52 1.81 -3.54 -2.50
N VAL A 53 0.89 -2.65 -2.89
CA VAL A 53 0.34 -1.64 -1.96
C VAL A 53 -0.36 -2.32 -0.79
N LYS A 54 -1.20 -3.32 -1.06
CA LYS A 54 -1.87 -4.10 0.00
C LYS A 54 -0.90 -4.80 0.96
N GLU A 55 0.19 -5.34 0.43
CA GLU A 55 1.22 -6.00 1.25
C GLU A 55 1.90 -5.01 2.19
N ILE A 56 2.16 -3.79 1.72
CA ILE A 56 2.73 -2.71 2.54
C ILE A 56 1.74 -2.28 3.62
N ASP A 57 0.49 -2.00 3.25
CA ASP A 57 -0.56 -1.59 4.19
C ASP A 57 -0.73 -2.64 5.31
N TYR A 58 -0.79 -3.91 4.93
CA TYR A 58 -0.86 -5.02 5.88
C TYR A 58 0.36 -5.08 6.81
N ALA A 59 1.57 -4.88 6.29
CA ALA A 59 2.78 -4.89 7.10
C ALA A 59 2.79 -3.79 8.16
N VAL A 60 2.36 -2.58 7.79
CA VAL A 60 2.24 -1.43 8.71
C VAL A 60 1.20 -1.73 9.80
N GLU A 61 -0.01 -2.16 9.42
CA GLU A 61 -1.06 -2.49 10.38
C GLU A 61 -0.63 -3.61 11.34
N ARG A 62 0.08 -4.62 10.82
CA ARG A 62 0.58 -5.74 11.61
C ARG A 62 1.59 -5.27 12.64
N ASP A 63 2.52 -4.40 12.27
CA ASP A 63 3.55 -3.91 13.19
C ASP A 63 2.94 -3.12 14.34
N ILE A 64 2.00 -2.21 14.03
CA ILE A 64 1.24 -1.45 15.04
C ILE A 64 0.55 -2.40 16.03
N LYS A 65 -0.18 -3.40 15.53
CA LYS A 65 -0.85 -4.41 16.37
C LYS A 65 0.15 -5.19 17.24
N LEU A 66 1.31 -5.54 16.71
CA LEU A 66 2.34 -6.25 17.47
C LEU A 66 2.95 -5.38 18.57
N GLN A 67 3.15 -4.09 18.32
CA GLN A 67 3.63 -3.14 19.33
C GLN A 67 2.60 -2.96 20.45
N GLU A 68 1.32 -2.80 20.10
CA GLU A 68 0.22 -2.72 21.06
C GLU A 68 0.13 -3.97 21.94
N MET A 69 0.17 -5.16 21.33
CA MET A 69 0.16 -6.42 22.08
C MET A 69 1.36 -6.56 23.01
N LYS A 70 2.56 -6.15 22.58
CA LYS A 70 3.75 -6.14 23.44
C LYS A 70 3.59 -5.19 24.62
N ALA A 71 3.07 -3.99 24.38
CA ALA A 71 2.83 -3.01 25.44
C ALA A 71 1.77 -3.51 26.45
N GLN A 72 0.68 -4.09 25.97
CA GLN A 72 -0.36 -4.69 26.81
C GLN A 72 0.19 -5.86 27.64
N GLU A 73 1.02 -6.71 27.04
CA GLU A 73 1.64 -7.83 27.77
C GLU A 73 2.59 -7.32 28.86
N GLN A 74 3.39 -6.29 28.56
CA GLN A 74 4.25 -5.66 29.56
C GLN A 74 3.43 -5.06 30.71
N GLN A 75 2.33 -4.36 30.42
CA GLN A 75 1.41 -3.84 31.44
C GLN A 75 0.81 -4.97 32.27
N ARG A 76 0.32 -6.04 31.63
CA ARG A 76 -0.23 -7.21 32.31
C ARG A 76 0.79 -7.87 33.25
N ILE A 77 2.03 -8.00 32.81
CA ILE A 77 3.12 -8.51 33.65
C ILE A 77 3.36 -7.59 34.84
N LEU A 78 3.39 -6.27 34.62
CA LEU A 78 3.56 -5.29 35.70
C LEU A 78 2.41 -5.34 36.71
N ASP A 79 1.16 -5.41 36.25
CA ASP A 79 -0.03 -5.49 37.09
C ASP A 79 -0.09 -6.81 37.87
N SER A 80 0.42 -7.90 37.27
CA SER A 80 0.53 -9.19 37.93
C SER A 80 1.67 -9.26 38.97
N LYS A 81 2.58 -8.27 39.03
CA LYS A 81 3.67 -8.29 40.04
C LYS A 81 3.10 -8.06 41.44
N LEU A 82 3.70 -8.78 42.39
CA LEU A 82 3.39 -8.61 43.80
C LEU A 82 3.80 -7.22 44.30
N LYS A 83 3.10 -6.75 45.35
CA LYS A 83 3.40 -5.48 46.00
C LYS A 83 4.87 -5.41 46.44
N PRO A 84 5.53 -4.25 46.29
CA PRO A 84 6.92 -4.07 46.72
C PRO A 84 7.03 -4.24 48.25
N LYS A 85 8.19 -4.73 48.71
CA LYS A 85 8.49 -4.96 50.13
C LYS A 85 9.75 -4.19 50.58
N GLY A 86 9.94 -4.05 51.89
CA GLY A 86 11.16 -3.49 52.50
C GLY A 86 11.42 -2.03 52.14
N ASP A 87 12.67 -1.69 51.82
CA ASP A 87 13.14 -0.33 51.53
C ASP A 87 12.40 0.38 50.39
N LEU A 88 11.82 -0.39 49.46
CA LEU A 88 11.00 0.14 48.37
C LEU A 88 9.71 0.81 48.88
N LEU A 89 9.14 0.36 50.00
CA LEU A 89 7.98 1.01 50.63
C LEU A 89 8.35 2.31 51.34
N LEU A 90 9.59 2.42 51.84
CA LEU A 90 10.07 3.60 52.55
C LEU A 90 10.42 4.72 51.55
N LYS A 91 10.83 4.38 50.33
CA LYS A 91 11.09 5.34 49.24
C LYS A 91 9.82 5.94 48.64
N THR A 92 8.74 5.16 48.49
CA THR A 92 7.47 5.66 47.93
C THR A 92 6.69 6.56 48.88
N LYS A 93 6.96 6.51 50.18
CA LYS A 93 6.32 7.36 51.22
C LYS A 93 7.00 8.71 51.46
N LYS A 94 8.22 8.93 50.98
CA LYS A 94 8.87 10.24 51.15
C LYS A 94 8.26 11.23 50.16
N PRO A 95 7.63 12.33 50.61
CA PRO A 95 7.17 13.38 49.71
C PRO A 95 8.39 14.02 49.04
N THR A 96 8.42 14.04 47.72
CA THR A 96 9.38 14.84 46.94
C THR A 96 9.06 16.33 47.19
N THR A 97 9.88 16.97 48.02
CA THR A 97 9.95 18.44 48.17
C THR A 97 10.59 19.07 46.93
#